data_AF-A0A7C7Y3F1-F1
#
_entry.id   AF-A0A7C7Y3F1-F1
#
_cell.length_a   1.000
_cell.length_b   1.000
_cell.length_c   1.000
_cell.angle_alpha   90.00
_cell.angle_beta   90.00
_cell.angle_gamma   90.00
#
_symmetry.space_group_name_H-M   'P 1'
#
loop_
_entity.id
_entity.type
_entity.pdbx_description
1 polymer ?
#
loop_
_entity_poly.entity_id
_entity_poly.type
_entity_poly.pdbx_seq_one_letter_code
_entity_poly.pdbx_strand_id
1 'polypeptide(L)'
;MSVSTTGLKGLDRASLGGRICEVLNRGGWGNPDVLLVETEAGRVVVKDYSPRTAFVRRWVGPWMLGREARAYHRLEGVEAIPRLLGTLDAEALIFEYRPGVLLSRSLAGRLPPTFLIDLQQAISDIHDKGVVHLDLRHRSNILAGEDGRPVVLDFASALRGRILVILFGWLDWRALRKWRVRLL
;
A
#
# COMPACT_ATOMS: atom_id res chain seq x y z
N MET A 1 18.13 -0.37 1.08
CA MET A 1 18.48 -0.65 2.49
C MET A 1 17.19 -0.97 3.23
N SER A 2 17.09 -2.17 3.82
CA SER A 2 15.89 -2.60 4.55
C SER A 2 15.81 -1.87 5.89
N VAL A 3 14.79 -1.04 6.10
CA VAL A 3 14.48 -0.45 7.41
C VAL A 3 14.23 -1.60 8.39
N SER A 4 15.10 -1.71 9.39
CA SER A 4 14.96 -2.68 10.49
C SER A 4 14.02 -2.09 11.55
N THR A 5 13.23 -2.89 12.24
CA THR A 5 12.26 -2.44 13.28
C THR A 5 12.92 -1.57 14.38
N THR A 6 14.22 -1.74 14.62
CA THR A 6 15.06 -0.93 15.51
C THR A 6 15.24 0.52 15.05
N GLY A 7 15.10 0.79 13.75
CA GLY A 7 15.29 2.09 13.10
C GLY A 7 14.09 3.03 13.15
N LEU A 8 12.95 2.55 13.64
CA LEU A 8 11.78 3.38 13.95
C LEU A 8 11.90 4.06 15.32
N LYS A 9 12.98 3.83 16.06
CA LYS A 9 13.23 4.48 17.35
C LYS A 9 13.13 6.00 17.20
N GLY A 10 12.30 6.63 18.03
CA GLY A 10 12.13 8.07 18.05
C GLY A 10 11.15 8.65 17.03
N LEU A 11 10.47 7.81 16.23
CA LEU A 11 9.28 8.23 15.49
C LEU A 11 8.03 7.98 16.34
N ASP A 12 7.41 9.06 16.79
CA ASP A 12 6.18 9.07 17.59
C ASP A 12 5.26 10.21 17.13
N ARG A 13 4.09 10.32 17.78
CA ARG A 13 3.08 11.32 17.41
C ARG A 13 3.60 12.76 17.51
N ALA A 14 4.44 13.05 18.51
CA ALA A 14 4.96 14.39 18.75
C ALA A 14 6.03 14.79 17.72
N SER A 15 6.88 13.84 17.33
CA SER A 15 7.97 14.05 16.37
C SER A 15 7.54 13.93 14.91
N LEU A 16 6.40 13.30 14.62
CA LEU A 16 5.91 13.07 13.26
C LEU A 16 5.90 14.35 12.42
N GLY A 17 5.30 15.43 12.91
CA GLY A 17 5.12 16.68 12.15
C GLY A 17 6.44 17.29 11.66
N GLY A 18 7.50 17.21 12.46
CA GLY A 18 8.83 17.73 12.11
C GLY A 18 9.62 16.85 11.15
N ARG A 19 9.13 15.64 10.87
CA ARG A 19 9.81 14.63 10.03
C ARG A 19 9.10 14.38 8.70
N ILE A 20 7.97 15.05 8.43
CA ILE A 20 7.24 14.92 7.15
C ILE A 20 8.04 15.59 6.04
N CYS A 21 8.47 14.81 5.06
CA CYS A 21 9.09 15.31 3.83
C CYS A 21 8.04 15.76 2.82
N GLU A 22 6.98 14.96 2.68
CA GLU A 22 5.97 15.16 1.64
C GLU A 22 4.62 14.59 2.08
N VAL A 23 3.53 15.24 1.68
CA VAL A 23 2.18 14.69 1.80
C VAL A 23 1.82 14.02 0.47
N LEU A 24 2.02 12.71 0.39
CA LEU A 24 1.76 11.90 -0.81
C LEU A 24 0.28 11.90 -1.19
N ASN A 25 -0.60 11.92 -0.19
CA ASN A 25 -2.05 12.04 -0.41
C ASN A 25 -2.72 12.68 0.80
N ARG A 26 -3.62 13.65 0.55
CA ARG A 26 -4.51 14.18 1.57
C ARG A 26 -5.83 13.42 1.58
N GLY A 27 -6.07 12.71 2.67
CA GLY A 27 -7.31 11.98 2.90
C GLY A 27 -8.52 12.91 2.92
N GLY A 28 -9.64 12.43 2.41
CA GLY A 28 -10.94 13.08 2.56
C GLY A 28 -11.53 12.87 3.96
N TRP A 29 -12.86 12.90 4.08
CA TRP A 29 -13.54 12.73 5.36
C TRP A 29 -13.24 11.37 6.05
N GLY A 30 -13.14 10.28 5.28
CA GLY A 30 -12.98 8.92 5.81
C GLY A 30 -11.67 8.20 5.46
N ASN A 31 -10.74 8.88 4.78
CA ASN A 31 -9.46 8.31 4.35
C ASN A 31 -8.31 8.92 5.16
N PRO A 32 -7.22 8.17 5.41
CA PRO A 32 -6.06 8.71 6.09
C PRO A 32 -5.29 9.66 5.17
N ASP A 33 -4.51 10.57 5.77
CA ASP A 33 -3.40 11.17 5.04
C ASP A 33 -2.32 10.11 4.80
N VAL A 34 -1.61 10.22 3.68
CA VAL A 34 -0.46 9.39 3.37
C VAL A 34 0.76 10.30 3.33
N LEU A 35 1.67 10.08 4.26
CA LEU A 35 2.81 10.95 4.54
C LEU A 35 4.10 10.20 4.20
N LEU A 36 5.04 10.88 3.54
CA LEU A 36 6.43 10.44 3.43
C LEU A 36 7.20 11.06 4.59
N VAL A 37 7.84 10.22 5.41
CA VAL A 37 8.49 10.65 6.66
C VAL A 37 9.93 10.19 6.67
N GLU A 38 10.85 11.09 7.03
CA GLU A 38 12.27 10.77 7.20
C GLU A 38 12.51 10.20 8.61
N THR A 39 13.19 9.06 8.68
CA THR A 39 13.63 8.45 9.94
C THR A 39 15.14 8.21 9.90
N GLU A 40 15.73 7.86 11.03
CA GLU A 40 17.17 7.54 11.08
C GLU A 40 17.53 6.31 10.23
N ALA A 41 16.57 5.42 9.97
CA ALA A 41 16.75 4.27 9.10
C ALA A 41 16.37 4.53 7.63
N GLY A 42 15.99 5.76 7.29
CA GLY A 42 15.55 6.19 5.97
C GLY A 42 14.06 6.48 5.90
N ARG A 43 13.57 6.64 4.67
CA ARG A 43 12.18 7.04 4.41
C ARG A 43 11.18 5.93 4.71
N VAL A 44 10.07 6.31 5.32
CA VAL A 44 8.90 5.45 5.57
C VAL A 44 7.64 6.15 5.12
N VAL A 45 6.57 5.36 4.90
CA VAL A 45 5.24 5.88 4.60
C VAL A 45 4.36 5.74 5.83
N VAL A 46 3.72 6.82 6.25
CA VAL A 46 2.76 6.81 7.37
C VAL A 46 1.36 7.07 6.85
N LYS A 47 0.43 6.14 7.13
CA LYS A 47 -1.01 6.38 6.93
C LYS A 47 -1.60 6.88 8.23
N ASP A 48 -2.09 8.12 8.25
CA ASP A 48 -2.50 8.82 9.47
C ASP A 48 -3.96 9.28 9.45
N TYR A 49 -4.75 8.81 10.42
CA TYR A 49 -6.13 9.22 10.68
C TYR A 49 -6.23 10.37 11.69
N SER A 50 -5.15 10.81 12.33
CA SER A 50 -5.18 11.87 13.35
C SER A 50 -5.86 13.20 12.91
N PRO A 51 -5.78 13.61 11.62
CA PRO A 51 -6.45 14.84 11.17
C PRO A 51 -7.96 14.70 11.01
N ARG A 52 -8.54 13.49 11.19
CA ARG A 52 -9.98 13.26 11.02
C ARG A 52 -10.78 13.64 12.26
N THR A 53 -12.10 13.71 12.10
CA THR A 53 -13.03 14.01 13.19
C THR A 53 -12.94 12.95 14.30
N ALA A 54 -13.27 13.33 15.54
CA ALA A 54 -13.22 12.42 16.68
C ALA A 54 -14.02 11.12 16.46
N PHE A 55 -15.16 11.20 15.76
CA PHE A 55 -15.95 10.02 15.39
C PHE A 55 -15.16 9.05 14.49
N VAL A 56 -14.53 9.58 13.43
CA VAL A 56 -13.73 8.76 12.51
C VAL A 56 -12.53 8.17 13.24
N ARG A 57 -11.81 8.97 14.02
CA ARG A 57 -10.65 8.49 14.80
C ARG A 57 -11.02 7.44 15.85
N ARG A 58 -12.19 7.54 16.46
CA ARG A 58 -12.60 6.62 17.53
C ARG A 58 -13.08 5.27 17.01
N TRP A 59 -13.76 5.25 15.86
CA TRP A 59 -14.47 4.06 15.38
C TRP A 59 -13.98 3.57 14.02
N VAL A 60 -13.94 4.46 13.03
CA VAL A 60 -13.69 4.07 11.63
C VAL A 60 -12.20 3.83 11.37
N GLY A 61 -11.34 4.74 11.83
CA GLY A 61 -9.88 4.69 11.63
C GLY A 61 -9.26 3.41 12.19
N PRO A 62 -9.43 3.10 13.49
CA PRO A 62 -8.87 1.88 14.08
C PRO A 62 -9.38 0.60 13.42
N TRP A 63 -10.66 0.58 12.99
CA TRP A 63 -11.20 -0.56 12.25
C TRP A 63 -10.56 -0.70 10.87
N MET A 64 -10.43 0.39 10.12
CA MET A 64 -9.76 0.44 8.81
C MET A 64 -8.30 0.02 8.89
N LEU A 65 -7.52 0.65 9.78
CA LEU A 65 -6.12 0.32 9.99
C LEU A 65 -5.96 -1.13 10.45
N GLY A 66 -6.80 -1.61 11.37
CA GLY A 66 -6.77 -3.01 11.80
C GLY A 66 -7.05 -3.99 10.66
N ARG A 67 -7.97 -3.66 9.74
CA ARG A 67 -8.23 -4.48 8.55
C ARG A 67 -7.04 -4.51 7.61
N GLU A 68 -6.48 -3.34 7.31
CA GLU A 68 -5.34 -3.19 6.43
C GLU A 68 -4.11 -3.90 7.01
N ALA A 69 -3.79 -3.67 8.29
CA ALA A 69 -2.66 -4.33 8.96
C ALA A 69 -2.77 -5.86 8.88
N ARG A 70 -3.97 -6.42 9.08
CA ARG A 70 -4.22 -7.87 8.94
C ARG A 70 -4.05 -8.39 7.52
N ALA A 71 -4.27 -7.56 6.49
CA ALA A 71 -3.96 -7.92 5.11
C ALA A 71 -2.44 -7.95 4.91
N TYR A 72 -1.73 -6.91 5.32
CA TYR A 72 -0.27 -6.84 5.24
C TYR A 72 0.42 -7.98 5.99
N HIS A 73 -0.02 -8.33 7.21
CA HIS A 73 0.54 -9.47 7.95
C HIS A 73 0.38 -10.79 7.17
N ARG A 74 -0.73 -10.96 6.45
CA ARG A 74 -0.96 -12.18 5.65
C ARG A 74 -0.13 -12.20 4.37
N LEU A 75 0.25 -11.02 3.89
CA LEU A 75 1.04 -10.80 2.68
C LEU A 75 2.54 -10.67 2.97
N GLU A 76 2.96 -10.90 4.21
CA GLU A 76 4.37 -10.88 4.58
C GLU A 76 5.16 -11.88 3.73
N GLY A 77 6.30 -11.39 3.21
CA GLY A 77 7.18 -12.12 2.29
C GLY A 77 6.83 -12.01 0.81
N VAL A 78 5.75 -11.34 0.43
CA VAL A 78 5.45 -11.05 -0.99
C VAL A 78 6.27 -9.84 -1.44
N GLU A 79 7.16 -10.03 -2.42
CA GLU A 79 8.15 -9.01 -2.83
C GLU A 79 7.52 -7.72 -3.36
N ALA A 80 6.41 -7.85 -4.10
CA ALA A 80 5.69 -6.74 -4.71
C ALA A 80 4.89 -5.89 -3.70
N ILE A 81 4.99 -6.16 -2.41
CA ILE A 81 4.21 -5.49 -1.37
C ILE A 81 5.17 -4.82 -0.38
N PRO A 82 4.98 -3.53 -0.03
CA PRO A 82 5.77 -2.90 1.01
C PRO A 82 5.57 -3.61 2.35
N ARG A 83 6.63 -3.74 3.14
CA ARG A 83 6.49 -4.28 4.50
C ARG A 83 5.71 -3.32 5.39
N LEU A 84 4.83 -3.88 6.22
CA LEU A 84 4.29 -3.17 7.36
C LEU A 84 5.35 -3.17 8.46
N LEU A 85 5.86 -1.98 8.81
CA LEU A 85 6.93 -1.85 9.79
C LEU A 85 6.40 -1.75 11.23
N GLY A 86 5.15 -1.31 11.39
CA GLY A 86 4.48 -1.28 12.69
C GLY A 86 3.32 -0.28 12.75
N THR A 87 2.83 -0.05 13.95
CA THR A 87 1.88 1.01 14.30
C THR A 87 2.64 2.16 14.95
N LEU A 88 2.36 3.40 14.55
CA LEU A 88 2.85 4.58 15.26
C LEU A 88 2.04 4.77 16.55
N ASP A 89 0.72 4.66 16.43
CA ASP A 89 -0.27 4.65 17.51
C ASP A 89 -1.59 4.04 17.02
N ALA A 90 -2.69 4.24 17.75
CA ALA A 90 -4.02 3.73 17.37
C ALA A 90 -4.60 4.37 16.09
N GLU A 91 -4.03 5.49 15.63
CA GLU A 91 -4.52 6.28 14.50
C GLU A 91 -3.57 6.23 13.29
N ALA A 92 -2.43 5.54 13.38
CA ALA A 92 -1.46 5.51 12.29
C ALA A 92 -0.66 4.19 12.13
N LEU A 93 -0.48 3.79 10.87
CA LEU A 93 0.38 2.68 10.46
C LEU A 93 1.61 3.17 9.72
N ILE A 94 2.72 2.44 9.87
CA ILE A 94 4.01 2.73 9.26
C ILE A 94 4.36 1.62 8.28
N PHE A 95 4.67 1.99 7.05
CA PHE A 95 5.02 1.10 5.95
C PHE A 95 6.42 1.43 5.40
N GLU A 96 7.04 0.42 4.81
CA GLU A 96 8.24 0.59 4.00
C GLU A 96 7.95 1.54 2.83
N TYR A 97 8.86 2.49 2.62
CA TYR A 97 8.82 3.30 1.42
C TYR A 97 9.37 2.50 0.23
N ARG A 98 8.61 2.47 -0.87
CA ARG A 98 9.03 1.90 -2.15
C ARG A 98 9.14 3.03 -3.19
N PRO A 99 10.34 3.33 -3.71
CA PRO A 99 10.50 4.37 -4.71
C PRO A 99 9.91 3.91 -6.04
N GLY A 100 9.29 4.83 -6.77
CA GLY A 100 8.65 4.54 -8.03
C GLY A 100 7.63 5.60 -8.44
N VAL A 101 6.98 5.35 -9.57
CA VAL A 101 5.96 6.23 -10.15
C VAL A 101 4.61 5.54 -10.17
N LEU A 102 3.53 6.25 -9.84
CA LEU A 102 2.18 5.69 -9.88
C LEU A 102 1.83 5.25 -11.30
N LEU A 103 1.27 4.05 -11.42
CA LEU A 103 0.98 3.43 -12.69
C LEU A 103 -0.02 4.29 -13.47
N SER A 104 0.33 4.71 -14.68
CA SER A 104 -0.56 5.53 -15.48
C SER A 104 -0.36 5.26 -16.97
N ARG A 105 -1.29 5.72 -17.80
CA ARG A 105 -1.20 5.59 -19.27
C ARG A 105 0.04 6.26 -19.84
N SER A 106 0.60 7.28 -19.17
CA SER A 106 1.81 7.97 -19.64
C SER A 106 3.06 7.09 -19.57
N LEU A 107 2.99 5.94 -18.89
CA LEU A 107 4.08 4.96 -18.82
C LEU A 107 4.01 3.92 -19.94
N ALA A 108 3.00 3.98 -20.82
CA ALA A 108 2.94 3.11 -21.99
C ALA A 108 4.23 3.25 -22.82
N GLY A 109 4.80 2.12 -23.23
CA GLY A 109 6.09 2.06 -23.94
C GLY A 109 7.33 2.42 -23.11
N ARG A 110 7.20 2.78 -21.83
CA ARG A 110 8.33 3.12 -20.94
C ARG A 110 8.62 2.04 -19.88
N LEU A 111 7.67 1.14 -19.65
CA LEU A 111 7.81 0.05 -18.71
C LEU A 111 8.57 -1.13 -19.35
N PRO A 112 9.31 -1.91 -18.55
CA PRO A 112 9.91 -3.15 -19.04
C PRO A 112 8.84 -4.08 -19.65
N PRO A 113 9.18 -4.86 -20.68
CA PRO A 113 8.26 -5.85 -21.25
C PRO A 113 7.73 -6.86 -20.22
N THR A 114 8.50 -7.12 -19.16
CA THR A 114 8.12 -8.04 -18.07
C THR A 114 7.14 -7.44 -17.07
N PHE A 115 6.93 -6.12 -17.04
CA PHE A 115 6.16 -5.45 -15.98
C PHE A 115 4.75 -6.04 -15.78
N LEU A 116 4.04 -6.31 -16.88
CA LEU A 116 2.70 -6.88 -16.84
C LEU A 116 2.67 -8.37 -16.46
N ILE A 117 3.78 -9.07 -16.67
CA ILE A 117 4.00 -10.46 -16.23
C ILE A 117 4.28 -10.45 -14.73
N ASP A 118 5.17 -9.57 -14.27
CA ASP A 118 5.50 -9.39 -12.86
C ASP A 118 4.26 -8.95 -12.06
N LEU A 119 3.40 -8.11 -12.64
CA LEU A 119 2.16 -7.69 -12.00
C LEU A 119 1.14 -8.84 -11.94
N GLN A 120 1.12 -9.69 -12.96
CA GLN A 120 0.32 -10.91 -12.94
C GLN A 120 0.79 -11.84 -11.81
N GLN A 121 2.09 -12.03 -11.66
CA GLN A 121 2.67 -12.85 -10.60
C GLN A 121 2.35 -12.27 -9.22
N ALA A 122 2.52 -10.96 -9.02
CA ALA A 122 2.17 -10.29 -7.78
C ALA A 122 0.70 -10.52 -7.37
N ILE A 123 -0.23 -10.47 -8.32
CA ILE A 123 -1.66 -10.77 -8.06
C ILE A 123 -1.84 -12.24 -7.68
N SER A 124 -1.15 -13.16 -8.34
CA SER A 124 -1.18 -14.58 -7.97
C SER A 124 -0.67 -14.79 -6.54
N ASP A 125 0.47 -14.21 -6.18
CA ASP A 125 1.06 -14.35 -4.84
C ASP A 125 0.12 -13.80 -3.75
N ILE A 126 -0.57 -12.68 -4.03
CA ILE A 126 -1.61 -12.13 -3.16
C ILE A 126 -2.76 -13.13 -2.97
N HIS A 127 -3.24 -13.72 -4.06
CA HIS A 127 -4.32 -14.70 -4.07
C HIS A 127 -3.94 -16.01 -3.36
N ASP A 128 -2.69 -16.45 -3.52
CA ASP A 128 -2.14 -17.66 -2.87
C ASP A 128 -2.01 -17.50 -1.36
N LYS A 129 -1.70 -16.29 -0.89
CA LYS A 129 -1.79 -15.91 0.53
C LYS A 129 -3.25 -15.81 1.00
N GLY A 130 -4.24 -16.00 0.13
CA GLY A 130 -5.66 -15.96 0.47
C GLY A 130 -6.17 -14.55 0.67
N VAL A 131 -5.64 -13.58 -0.05
CA VAL A 131 -6.10 -12.18 -0.06
C VAL A 131 -6.61 -11.84 -1.45
N VAL A 132 -7.66 -11.02 -1.54
CA VAL A 132 -8.13 -10.41 -2.78
C VAL A 132 -8.16 -8.90 -2.58
N HIS A 133 -7.61 -8.14 -3.53
CA HIS A 133 -7.36 -6.71 -3.34
C HIS A 133 -8.62 -5.85 -3.60
N LEU A 134 -9.39 -6.16 -4.64
CA LEU A 134 -10.63 -5.49 -5.05
C LEU A 134 -10.51 -4.08 -5.63
N ASP A 135 -9.35 -3.42 -5.58
CA ASP A 135 -9.19 -2.04 -6.06
C ASP A 135 -7.94 -1.80 -6.93
N LEU A 136 -7.39 -2.86 -7.54
CA LEU A 136 -6.24 -2.75 -8.47
C LEU A 136 -6.54 -1.95 -9.75
N ARG A 137 -7.80 -1.55 -9.98
CA ARG A 137 -8.17 -0.67 -11.08
C ARG A 137 -7.71 0.75 -10.86
N HIS A 138 -7.55 1.16 -9.60
CA HIS A 138 -7.20 2.53 -9.25
C HIS A 138 -5.70 2.74 -9.44
N ARG A 139 -5.35 3.84 -10.12
CA ARG A 139 -3.97 4.09 -10.55
C ARG A 139 -2.99 4.33 -9.39
N SER A 140 -3.51 4.75 -8.23
CA SER A 140 -2.68 4.99 -7.04
C SER A 140 -2.29 3.72 -6.30
N ASN A 141 -2.88 2.56 -6.66
CA ASN A 141 -2.69 1.31 -5.92
C ASN A 141 -1.59 0.45 -6.55
N ILE A 142 -0.95 0.92 -7.62
CA ILE A 142 0.16 0.25 -8.27
C ILE A 142 1.24 1.30 -8.55
N LEU A 143 2.45 1.06 -8.08
CA LEU A 143 3.65 1.77 -8.54
C LEU A 143 4.38 0.93 -9.58
N ALA A 144 4.99 1.59 -10.54
CA ALA A 144 6.16 1.06 -11.21
C ALA A 144 7.40 1.47 -10.41
N GLY A 145 8.04 0.49 -9.76
CA GLY A 145 9.25 0.69 -9.00
C GLY A 145 10.41 1.15 -9.88
N GLU A 146 11.39 1.82 -9.28
CA GLU A 146 12.62 2.22 -9.98
C GLU A 146 13.43 1.02 -10.50
N ASP A 147 13.24 -0.15 -9.89
CA ASP A 147 13.76 -1.45 -10.32
C ASP A 147 13.01 -2.04 -11.53
N GLY A 148 11.98 -1.34 -12.02
CA GLY A 148 11.13 -1.79 -13.13
C GLY A 148 10.09 -2.83 -12.73
N ARG A 149 9.95 -3.17 -11.45
CA ARG A 149 8.98 -4.14 -10.93
C ARG A 149 7.72 -3.45 -10.39
N PRO A 150 6.56 -4.11 -10.41
CA PRO A 150 5.35 -3.56 -9.81
C PRO A 150 5.41 -3.58 -8.28
N VAL A 151 4.87 -2.55 -7.67
CA VAL A 151 4.56 -2.54 -6.23
C VAL A 151 3.08 -2.30 -6.06
N VAL A 152 2.41 -3.20 -5.35
CA VAL A 152 0.98 -3.13 -5.04
C VAL A 152 0.79 -2.45 -3.68
N LEU A 153 -0.04 -1.42 -3.66
CA LEU A 153 -0.28 -0.56 -2.52
C LEU A 153 -1.75 -0.60 -2.10
N ASP A 154 -2.00 -0.16 -0.86
CA ASP A 154 -3.33 0.10 -0.30
C ASP A 154 -4.28 -1.11 -0.25
N PHE A 155 -4.25 -1.82 0.88
CA PHE A 155 -5.08 -2.98 1.12
C PHE A 155 -6.29 -2.68 2.01
N ALA A 156 -6.70 -1.40 2.12
CA ALA A 156 -7.84 -1.02 2.95
C ALA A 156 -9.16 -1.69 2.52
N SER A 157 -9.35 -1.88 1.21
CA SER A 157 -10.52 -2.56 0.61
C SER A 157 -10.39 -4.09 0.56
N ALA A 158 -9.21 -4.64 0.85
CA ALA A 158 -8.95 -6.05 0.64
C ALA A 158 -9.83 -6.97 1.51
N LEU A 159 -10.12 -8.15 0.97
CA LEU A 159 -10.76 -9.24 1.69
C LEU A 159 -9.78 -10.40 1.87
N ARG A 160 -9.98 -11.18 2.94
CA ARG A 160 -9.07 -12.26 3.34
C ARG A 160 -9.86 -13.54 3.54
N GLY A 161 -9.40 -14.62 2.91
CA GLY A 161 -10.00 -15.95 2.96
C GLY A 161 -10.00 -16.60 1.57
N ARG A 162 -9.66 -17.90 1.49
CA ARG A 162 -9.55 -18.63 0.21
C ARG A 162 -10.88 -18.62 -0.58
N ILE A 163 -12.01 -18.73 0.11
CA ILE A 163 -13.34 -18.65 -0.53
C ILE A 163 -13.55 -17.26 -1.16
N LEU A 164 -13.13 -16.18 -0.49
CA LEU A 164 -13.27 -14.83 -1.04
C LEU A 164 -12.37 -14.62 -2.26
N VAL A 165 -11.19 -15.23 -2.29
CA VAL A 165 -10.33 -15.25 -3.48
C VAL A 165 -11.02 -15.99 -4.62
N ILE A 166 -11.65 -17.14 -4.37
CA ILE A 166 -12.41 -17.87 -5.40
C ILE A 166 -13.57 -17.02 -5.93
N LEU A 167 -14.34 -16.39 -5.04
CA LEU A 167 -15.53 -15.62 -5.42
C LEU A 167 -15.19 -14.29 -6.10
N PHE A 168 -14.10 -13.62 -5.71
CA PHE A 168 -13.83 -12.25 -6.09
C PHE A 168 -12.49 -12.02 -6.78
N GLY A 169 -11.58 -13.00 -6.82
CA GLY A 169 -10.25 -12.86 -7.44
C GLY A 169 -10.30 -12.48 -8.93
N TRP A 170 -11.39 -12.82 -9.62
CA TRP A 170 -11.63 -12.41 -11.00
C TRP A 170 -11.70 -10.88 -11.17
N LEU A 171 -12.02 -10.11 -10.13
CA LEU A 171 -12.04 -8.63 -10.17
C LEU A 171 -10.63 -8.06 -10.33
N ASP A 172 -9.66 -8.62 -9.59
CA ASP A 172 -8.24 -8.28 -9.69
C ASP A 172 -7.70 -8.62 -11.09
N TRP A 173 -8.05 -9.80 -11.61
CA TRP A 173 -7.69 -10.18 -12.99
C TRP A 173 -8.32 -9.26 -14.04
N ARG A 174 -9.56 -8.80 -13.82
CA ARG A 174 -10.20 -7.82 -14.70
C ARG A 174 -9.52 -6.44 -14.60
N ALA A 175 -8.87 -6.12 -13.47
CA ALA A 175 -8.05 -4.92 -13.34
C ALA A 175 -6.74 -5.05 -14.12
N LEU A 176 -6.06 -6.21 -14.05
CA LEU A 176 -4.89 -6.50 -14.87
C LEU A 176 -5.18 -6.37 -16.37
N ARG A 177 -6.30 -6.94 -16.84
CA ARG A 177 -6.74 -6.80 -18.25
C ARG A 177 -6.92 -5.34 -18.67
N LYS A 178 -7.47 -4.50 -17.79
CA LYS A 178 -7.59 -3.05 -18.02
C LYS A 178 -6.23 -2.40 -18.19
N TRP A 179 -5.23 -2.78 -17.38
CA TRP A 179 -3.88 -2.23 -17.47
C TRP A 179 -3.14 -2.70 -18.71
N ARG A 180 -3.31 -3.97 -19.13
CA ARG A 180 -2.79 -4.45 -20.41
C ARG A 180 -3.23 -3.57 -21.57
N VAL A 181 -4.53 -3.28 -21.69
CA VAL A 181 -5.08 -2.41 -22.75
C VAL A 181 -4.58 -0.96 -22.68
N ARG A 182 -4.11 -0.50 -21.51
CA ARG A 182 -3.70 0.89 -21.29
C ARG A 182 -2.19 1.12 -21.46
N LEU A 183 -1.41 0.06 -21.44
CA LEU A 183 0.05 0.09 -21.43
C LEU A 183 0.69 -0.56 -22.66
N LEU A 184 -0.10 -1.38 -23.38
CA LEU A 184 0.12 -1.71 -24.79
C LEU A 184 -0.24 -0.49 -25.65
#